data_AF-A0A328AP04-F1
#
_entry.id   AF-A0A328AP04-F1
#
_cell.length_a   1.000
_cell.length_b   1.000
_cell.length_c   1.000
_cell.angle_alpha   90.00
_cell.angle_beta   90.00
_cell.angle_gamma   90.00
#
_symmetry.space_group_name_H-M   'P 1'
#
loop_
_entity.id
_entity.type
_entity.pdbx_description
1 polymer ?
#
loop_
_entity_poly.entity_id
_entity_poly.type
_entity_poly.pdbx_seq_one_letter_code
_entity_poly.pdbx_strand_id
1 'polypeptide(L)'
;MRRLNGERQAGERVLLLSDDDRRGELLRRLLFAAGLRVLPDAARASPALRSAPVTLVALDATAGAARARGLIGGLGRASGRPILVFAARGERAMVRTLLPAGPAAILEMPASPDQVRAGLRRLTQPALLL
;
A
#
# COMPACT_ATOMS: atom_id res chain seq x y z
N MET A 1 31.36 19.67 -2.46
CA MET A 1 31.00 18.61 -1.50
C MET A 1 29.69 18.98 -0.81
N ARG A 2 28.58 18.31 -1.12
CA ARG A 2 27.32 18.45 -0.37
C ARG A 2 27.00 17.10 0.26
N ARG A 3 27.24 16.99 1.58
CA ARG A 3 26.77 15.85 2.37
C ARG A 3 25.28 16.07 2.62
N LEU A 4 24.42 15.30 1.94
CA LEU A 4 23.03 15.13 2.36
C LEU A 4 23.02 14.10 3.49
N ASN A 5 23.34 14.57 4.69
CA ASN A 5 22.92 13.90 5.92
C ASN A 5 21.41 14.11 6.04
N GLY A 6 20.65 13.09 5.66
CA GLY A 6 19.20 13.05 5.75
C GLY A 6 18.76 11.66 6.17
N GLU A 7 18.98 11.38 7.45
CA GLU A 7 18.16 10.51 8.29
C GLU A 7 18.00 9.04 7.85
N ARG A 8 18.45 8.14 8.73
CA ARG A 8 17.91 6.79 8.82
C ARG A 8 16.44 6.87 9.22
N GLN A 9 15.53 7.18 8.29
CA GLN A 9 14.10 6.99 8.54
C GLN A 9 13.81 5.49 8.41
N ALA A 10 13.71 4.81 9.55
CA ALA A 10 13.20 3.45 9.68
C ALA A 10 11.67 3.42 9.45
N GLY A 11 11.19 4.08 8.41
CA GLY A 11 9.79 4.02 7.98
C GLY A 11 9.53 2.72 7.23
N GLU A 12 8.35 2.14 7.44
CA GLU A 12 7.88 0.99 6.67
C GLU A 12 8.04 1.27 5.17
N ARG A 13 8.62 0.29 4.46
CA ARG A 13 8.89 0.41 3.02
C ARG A 13 7.70 -0.16 2.28
N VAL A 14 7.06 0.70 1.51
CA VAL A 14 5.78 0.42 0.87
C VAL A 14 5.97 0.23 -0.62
N LEU A 15 5.42 -0.86 -1.12
CA LEU A 15 5.25 -1.09 -2.55
C LEU A 15 3.90 -0.55 -3.00
N LEU A 16 3.89 0.57 -3.72
CA LEU A 16 2.64 1.10 -4.29
C LEU A 16 2.37 0.48 -5.67
N LEU A 17 1.21 -0.14 -5.81
CA LEU A 17 0.66 -0.61 -7.07
C LEU A 17 -0.45 0.34 -7.52
N SER A 18 -0.22 1.05 -8.62
CA SER A 18 -1.21 1.89 -9.29
C SER A 18 -0.99 1.79 -10.79
N ASP A 19 -2.08 1.86 -11.54
CA ASP A 19 -2.12 1.81 -13.01
C ASP A 19 -2.23 3.20 -13.65
N ASP A 20 -2.16 4.26 -12.83
CA ASP A 20 -2.33 5.64 -13.24
C ASP A 20 -1.31 6.52 -12.53
N ASP A 21 -0.47 7.20 -13.31
CA ASP A 21 0.64 7.97 -12.77
C ASP A 21 0.17 9.14 -11.88
N ARG A 22 -0.98 9.76 -12.21
CA ARG A 22 -1.49 10.91 -11.45
C ARG A 22 -2.04 10.47 -10.11
N ARG A 23 -2.86 9.42 -10.08
CA ARG A 23 -3.35 8.84 -8.82
C ARG A 23 -2.23 8.23 -8.01
N GLY A 24 -1.31 7.53 -8.67
CA GLY A 24 -0.11 6.98 -8.07
C GLY A 24 0.70 8.05 -7.34
N GLU A 25 0.92 9.21 -7.97
CA GLU A 25 1.63 10.34 -7.33
C GLU A 25 0.86 10.93 -6.14
N LEU A 26 -0.47 11.07 -6.23
CA LEU A 26 -1.29 11.51 -5.09
C LEU A 26 -1.19 10.54 -3.91
N LEU A 27 -1.27 9.24 -4.17
CA LEU A 27 -1.11 8.21 -3.15
C LEU A 27 0.30 8.17 -2.59
N ARG A 28 1.34 8.41 -3.40
CA ARG A 28 2.73 8.56 -2.92
C ARG A 28 2.86 9.69 -1.91
N ARG A 29 2.30 10.86 -2.21
CA ARG A 29 2.31 12.01 -1.29
C ARG A 29 1.54 11.73 -0.01
N LEU A 30 0.39 11.06 -0.12
CA LEU A 30 -0.42 10.67 1.03
C LEU A 30 0.33 9.68 1.95
N LEU A 31 0.94 8.65 1.37
CA LEU A 31 1.75 7.67 2.09
C LEU A 31 2.98 8.34 2.74
N PHE A 32 3.64 9.24 2.02
CA PHE A 32 4.77 10.02 2.56
C PHE A 32 4.34 10.89 3.75
N ALA A 33 3.22 11.61 3.64
CA ALA A 33 2.66 12.40 4.75
C ALA A 33 2.20 11.53 5.94
N ALA A 34 1.95 10.23 5.71
CA ALA A 34 1.68 9.26 6.77
C ALA A 34 2.96 8.72 7.43
N GLY A 35 4.16 9.09 6.95
CA GLY A 35 5.45 8.63 7.46
C GLY A 35 6.00 7.38 6.77
N LEU A 36 5.44 7.01 5.62
CA LEU A 36 5.83 5.81 4.87
C LEU A 36 6.84 6.13 3.77
N ARG A 37 7.78 5.22 3.54
CA ARG A 37 8.73 5.34 2.43
C ARG A 37 8.24 4.52 1.25
N VAL A 38 7.69 5.19 0.24
CA VAL A 38 7.25 4.52 -0.99
C VAL A 38 8.46 4.20 -1.86
N LEU A 39 8.58 2.93 -2.26
CA LEU A 39 9.66 2.52 -3.16
C LEU A 39 9.38 3.02 -4.58
N PRO A 40 10.41 3.44 -5.32
CA PRO A 40 10.26 3.81 -6.71
C PRO A 40 9.86 2.59 -7.54
N ASP A 41 8.72 2.73 -8.22
CA ASP A 41 8.32 1.96 -9.41
C ASP A 41 8.34 0.42 -9.26
N ALA A 42 7.38 -0.07 -8.47
CA ALA A 42 7.10 -1.48 -8.24
C ALA A 42 6.95 -2.34 -9.51
N ALA A 43 6.38 -1.74 -10.55
CA ALA A 43 6.04 -2.45 -11.80
C ALA A 43 7.26 -2.67 -12.70
N ARG A 44 8.35 -1.89 -12.53
CA ARG A 44 9.54 -1.95 -13.41
C ARG A 44 10.81 -2.50 -12.76
N ALA A 45 10.85 -2.69 -11.44
CA ALA A 45 12.06 -3.10 -10.70
C ALA A 45 12.05 -4.59 -10.28
N SER A 46 11.81 -5.50 -11.23
CA SER A 46 11.49 -6.92 -10.99
C SER A 46 12.57 -7.81 -10.33
N PRO A 47 13.88 -7.47 -10.24
CA PRO A 47 14.85 -8.27 -9.47
C PRO A 47 15.20 -7.72 -8.07
N ALA A 48 15.36 -6.40 -7.92
CA ALA A 48 15.80 -5.78 -6.66
C ALA A 48 14.69 -5.73 -5.58
N LEU A 49 13.42 -5.82 -5.98
CA LEU A 49 12.27 -5.83 -5.08
C LEU A 49 12.09 -7.15 -4.33
N ARG A 50 12.60 -8.27 -4.85
CA ARG A 50 12.61 -9.57 -4.13
C ARG A 50 13.54 -9.54 -2.92
N SER A 51 14.56 -8.69 -2.97
CA SER A 51 15.58 -8.51 -1.92
C SER A 51 15.39 -7.22 -1.10
N ALA A 52 14.51 -6.31 -1.54
CA ALA A 52 14.15 -5.13 -0.77
C ALA A 52 13.24 -5.53 0.40
N PRO A 53 13.49 -5.06 1.62
CA PRO A 53 12.62 -5.32 2.77
C PRO A 53 11.33 -4.50 2.64
N VAL A 54 10.42 -4.93 1.75
CA VAL A 54 9.05 -4.43 1.65
C VAL A 54 8.25 -5.00 2.83
N THR A 55 7.73 -4.11 3.66
CA THR A 55 6.95 -4.46 4.85
C THR A 55 5.44 -4.38 4.58
N LEU A 56 5.01 -3.61 3.58
CA LEU A 56 3.61 -3.34 3.24
C LEU A 56 3.42 -3.22 1.73
N VAL A 57 2.29 -3.71 1.23
CA VAL A 57 1.81 -3.41 -0.13
C VAL A 57 0.68 -2.38 -0.04
N ALA A 58 0.80 -1.29 -0.79
CA ALA A 58 -0.27 -0.33 -1.02
C ALA A 58 -0.89 -0.55 -2.40
N LEU A 59 -2.21 -0.67 -2.47
CA LEU A 59 -2.95 -0.93 -3.70
C LEU A 59 -3.89 0.23 -4.02
N ASP A 60 -3.78 0.79 -5.22
CA ASP A 60 -4.78 1.67 -5.80
C ASP A 60 -5.91 0.84 -6.43
N ALA A 61 -7.09 0.91 -5.81
CA ALA A 61 -8.33 0.32 -6.31
C ALA A 61 -9.38 1.40 -6.64
N THR A 62 -8.97 2.67 -6.73
CA THR A 62 -9.90 3.81 -6.93
C THR A 62 -10.51 3.86 -8.33
N ALA A 63 -9.90 3.19 -9.30
CA ALA A 63 -10.44 3.00 -10.65
C ALA A 63 -11.46 1.86 -10.75
N GLY A 64 -11.77 1.19 -9.63
CA GLY A 64 -12.75 0.12 -9.58
C GLY A 64 -12.15 -1.26 -9.31
N ALA A 65 -12.99 -2.14 -8.77
CA ALA A 65 -12.64 -3.50 -8.38
C ALA A 65 -12.05 -4.36 -9.52
N ALA A 66 -12.50 -4.19 -10.77
CA ALA A 66 -11.99 -4.95 -11.90
C ALA A 66 -10.49 -4.67 -12.18
N ARG A 67 -10.07 -3.40 -12.07
CA ARG A 67 -8.66 -3.03 -12.23
C ARG A 67 -7.81 -3.49 -11.05
N ALA A 68 -8.35 -3.35 -9.83
CA ALA A 68 -7.72 -3.86 -8.62
C ALA A 68 -7.44 -5.38 -8.71
N ARG A 69 -8.36 -6.16 -9.29
CA ARG A 69 -8.17 -7.60 -9.52
C ARG A 69 -6.94 -7.91 -10.38
N GLY A 70 -6.67 -7.12 -11.42
CA GLY A 70 -5.48 -7.28 -12.26
C GLY A 70 -4.18 -7.04 -11.48
N LEU A 71 -4.14 -5.98 -10.66
CA LEU A 71 -3.00 -5.66 -9.80
C LEU A 71 -2.78 -6.74 -8.71
N ILE A 72 -3.87 -7.25 -8.11
CA ILE A 72 -3.81 -8.32 -7.10
C ILE A 72 -3.35 -9.64 -7.72
N GLY A 73 -3.84 -10.00 -8.92
CA GLY A 73 -3.41 -11.20 -9.63
C GLY A 73 -1.91 -11.21 -9.92
N GLY A 74 -1.31 -10.03 -10.16
CA GLY A 74 0.12 -9.85 -10.38
C GLY A 74 0.99 -9.97 -9.11
N LEU A 75 0.42 -9.91 -7.91
CA LEU A 75 1.16 -10.10 -6.66
C LEU A 75 1.62 -11.56 -6.46
N GLY A 76 0.94 -12.52 -7.10
CA GLY A 76 1.22 -13.95 -6.97
C GLY A 76 1.11 -14.46 -5.53
N ARG A 77 1.38 -15.74 -5.27
CA ARG A 77 1.36 -16.37 -3.93
C ARG A 77 2.32 -15.74 -2.88
N ALA A 78 3.04 -14.68 -3.24
CA ALA A 78 3.69 -13.78 -2.30
C ALA A 78 2.65 -12.71 -1.91
N SER A 79 2.07 -12.71 -0.73
CA SER A 79 2.83 -12.76 0.51
C SER A 79 1.85 -12.57 1.64
N GLY A 80 2.07 -13.24 2.79
CA GLY A 80 1.40 -12.89 4.04
C GLY A 80 1.77 -11.48 4.57
N ARG A 81 2.20 -10.58 3.69
CA ARG A 81 2.47 -9.18 4.00
C ARG A 81 1.13 -8.45 4.13
N PRO A 82 1.05 -7.50 5.06
CA PRO A 82 -0.10 -6.63 5.13
C PRO A 82 -0.37 -5.90 3.80
N ILE A 83 -1.66 -5.70 3.49
CA ILE A 83 -2.11 -4.95 2.33
C ILE A 83 -2.95 -3.75 2.78
N LEU A 84 -2.55 -2.55 2.35
CA LEU A 84 -3.35 -1.34 2.47
C LEU A 84 -3.98 -1.02 1.12
N VAL A 85 -5.31 -0.92 1.06
CA VAL A 85 -6.04 -0.66 -0.18
C VAL A 85 -6.72 0.69 -0.14
N PHE A 86 -6.57 1.47 -1.21
CA PHE A 86 -7.30 2.71 -1.44
C PHE A 86 -8.44 2.44 -2.42
N ALA A 87 -9.67 2.39 -1.92
CA ALA A 87 -10.87 2.09 -2.70
C ALA A 87 -11.66 3.36 -3.03
N ALA A 88 -12.46 3.29 -4.10
CA ALA A 88 -13.51 4.29 -4.31
C ALA A 88 -14.57 4.19 -3.22
N ARG A 89 -15.28 5.30 -2.97
CA ARG A 89 -16.36 5.37 -1.98
C ARG A 89 -17.46 4.36 -2.31
N GLY A 90 -17.87 3.54 -1.33
CA GLY A 90 -18.91 2.52 -1.51
C GLY A 90 -18.39 1.19 -2.06
N GLU A 91 -17.13 1.11 -2.49
CA GLU A 91 -16.56 -0.12 -3.05
C GLU A 91 -15.84 -0.99 -2.02
N ARG A 92 -15.77 -0.58 -0.75
CA ARG A 92 -15.05 -1.32 0.30
C ARG A 92 -15.44 -2.81 0.34
N ALA A 93 -16.74 -3.12 0.29
CA ALA A 93 -17.22 -4.49 0.37
C ALA A 93 -16.78 -5.31 -0.85
N MET A 94 -16.91 -4.76 -2.05
CA MET A 94 -16.47 -5.40 -3.29
C MET A 94 -14.96 -5.64 -3.30
N VAL A 95 -14.16 -4.62 -2.98
CA VAL A 95 -12.70 -4.72 -2.91
C VAL A 95 -12.27 -5.77 -1.88
N ARG A 96 -12.95 -5.89 -0.74
CA ARG A 96 -12.65 -6.90 0.28
C ARG A 96 -12.72 -8.33 -0.28
N THR A 97 -13.67 -8.62 -1.17
CA THR A 97 -13.82 -9.95 -1.80
C THR A 97 -12.66 -10.34 -2.73
N LEU A 98 -11.87 -9.36 -3.18
CA LEU A 98 -10.75 -9.58 -4.10
C LEU A 98 -9.44 -9.86 -3.38
N LEU A 99 -9.35 -9.51 -2.10
CA LEU A 99 -8.09 -9.56 -1.37
C LEU A 99 -7.77 -11.01 -0.98
N PRO A 100 -6.48 -11.40 -1.05
CA PRO A 100 -6.06 -12.69 -0.53
C PRO A 100 -6.29 -12.76 0.99
N ALA A 101 -6.36 -13.98 1.52
CA ALA A 101 -6.39 -14.18 2.96
C ALA A 101 -5.10 -13.61 3.59
N GLY A 102 -5.26 -12.73 4.58
CA GLY A 102 -4.15 -12.07 5.28
C GLY A 102 -4.54 -10.71 5.87
N PRO A 103 -3.61 -10.04 6.58
CA PRO A 103 -3.85 -8.73 7.16
C PRO A 103 -4.14 -7.70 6.06
N ALA A 104 -5.33 -7.11 6.06
CA ALA A 104 -5.71 -6.13 5.06
C ALA A 104 -6.60 -5.00 5.60
N ALA A 105 -6.22 -3.76 5.30
CA ALA A 105 -6.95 -2.55 5.62
C ALA A 105 -7.43 -1.87 4.34
N ILE A 106 -8.67 -1.40 4.34
CA ILE A 106 -9.28 -0.71 3.19
C ILE A 106 -9.66 0.69 3.63
N LEU A 107 -9.10 1.69 2.94
CA LEU A 107 -9.42 3.10 3.09
C LEU A 107 -10.20 3.54 1.86
N GLU A 108 -11.34 4.18 2.07
CA GLU A 108 -12.09 4.79 0.96
C GLU A 108 -11.53 6.19 0.72
N MET A 109 -11.41 6.57 -0.54
CA MET A 109 -10.95 7.91 -0.92
C MET A 109 -12.11 8.92 -0.89
N PRO A 110 -11.86 10.18 -0.50
CA PRO A 110 -10.56 10.73 -0.08
C PRO A 110 -10.14 10.28 1.32
N ALA A 111 -8.85 9.96 1.48
CA ALA A 111 -8.25 9.57 2.76
C ALA A 111 -7.23 10.61 3.25
N SER A 112 -7.15 10.80 4.56
CA SER A 112 -6.16 11.64 5.24
C SER A 112 -4.94 10.84 5.71
N PRO A 113 -3.79 11.50 5.97
CA PRO A 113 -2.62 10.82 6.56
C PRO A 113 -2.92 10.12 7.89
N ASP A 114 -3.82 10.67 8.72
CA ASP A 114 -4.26 10.04 9.97
C ASP A 114 -5.06 8.77 9.73
N GLN A 115 -5.92 8.75 8.71
CA GLN A 115 -6.64 7.55 8.32
C GLN A 115 -5.69 6.48 7.80
N VAL A 116 -4.62 6.86 7.09
CA VAL A 116 -3.54 5.93 6.72
C VAL A 116 -2.86 5.37 7.96
N ARG A 117 -2.40 6.21 8.88
CA ARG A 117 -1.79 5.76 10.15
C ARG A 117 -2.71 4.84 10.96
N ALA A 118 -4.00 5.16 11.02
CA ALA A 118 -5.00 4.31 11.67
C ALA A 118 -5.18 2.97 10.97
N GLY A 119 -5.17 2.95 9.63
CA GLY A 119 -5.17 1.74 8.81
C GLY A 119 -3.96 0.85 9.09
N LEU A 120 -2.76 1.42 9.14
CA LEU A 120 -1.52 0.69 9.45
C LEU A 120 -1.54 0.05 10.84
N ARG A 121 -2.00 0.78 11.86
CA ARG A 121 -2.11 0.24 13.23
C ARG A 121 -3.00 -1.01 13.30
N ARG A 122 -4.06 -1.06 12.49
CA ARG A 122 -4.93 -2.24 12.39
C ARG A 122 -4.28 -3.43 11.68
N LEU A 123 -3.26 -3.17 10.86
CA LEU A 123 -2.51 -4.22 10.17
C LEU A 123 -1.44 -4.87 11.05
N THR A 124 -0.95 -4.15 12.07
CA THR A 124 0.18 -4.57 12.91
C THR A 124 -0.23 -4.99 14.32
N GLN A 125 -1.44 -4.65 14.78
CA GLN A 125 -1.98 -5.19 16.02
C GLN A 125 -2.53 -6.60 15.76
N PRO A 126 -2.04 -7.65 16.43
CA PRO A 126 -2.72 -8.94 16.43
C PRO A 126 -4.14 -8.67 16.95
N ALA A 127 -5.14 -9.27 16.30
CA ALA A 127 -6.47 -9.31 16.87
C ALA A 127 -6.32 -9.85 18.30
N LEU A 128 -6.45 -8.97 19.29
CA LEU A 128 -6.70 -9.36 20.66
C LEU A 128 -8.05 -10.07 20.60
N LEU A 129 -7.97 -11.39 20.44
CA LEU A 129 -9.08 -12.31 20.57
C LEU A 129 -9.60 -12.14 22.00
N LEU A 130 -10.72 -11.44 22.12
CA LEU A 130 -11.67 -11.62 23.21
C LEU A 130 -12.54 -12.84 22.88
#